data_AF-A0A3Q3FEJ6-F1
#
_entry.id   AF-A0A3Q3FEJ6-F1
#
_cell.length_a   1.000
_cell.length_b   1.000
_cell.length_c   1.000
_cell.angle_alpha   90.00
_cell.angle_beta   90.00
_cell.angle_gamma   90.00
#
_symmetry.space_group_name_H-M   'P 1'
#
loop_
_entity.id
_entity.type
_entity.pdbx_description
1 polymer ?
#
loop_
_entity_poly.entity_id
_entity_poly.type
_entity_poly.pdbx_seq_one_letter_code
_entity_poly.pdbx_strand_id
1 'polypeptide(L)'
;DPVIEGGAQVQQIINIECLSDFTDAPVLDISFRYGGTLQNIGVKLPVMLNKFFQPTEMTSQDFFQRWKQLGAPQQEVQKIFKAQHPMDTEVTKAKIIGFGAALLEGVDPNPTNFVGAGVIHTKSTQVGCLLRLEPNPQAEMYRLTLRTSRESVSQRLCDLLSEQF
;
A
#
# COMPACT_ATOMS: atom_id res chain seq x y z
N ASP A 1 -4.78 17.94 -33.13
CA ASP A 1 -4.03 17.14 -32.14
C ASP A 1 -2.71 17.81 -31.84
N PRO A 2 -2.24 17.81 -30.59
CA PRO A 2 -0.92 18.34 -30.26
C PRO A 2 0.16 17.53 -30.99
N VAL A 3 1.11 18.23 -31.61
CA VAL A 3 2.31 17.62 -32.22
C VAL A 3 3.41 17.60 -31.17
N ILE A 4 4.01 16.44 -30.96
CA ILE A 4 5.21 16.29 -30.12
C ILE A 4 6.37 16.08 -31.08
N GLU A 5 7.30 17.04 -31.12
CA GLU A 5 8.47 16.95 -32.01
C GLU A 5 9.41 15.83 -31.58
N GLY A 6 10.20 15.33 -32.54
CA GLY A 6 11.21 14.30 -32.26
C GLY A 6 12.22 14.80 -31.22
N GLY A 7 12.35 14.06 -30.12
CA GLY A 7 13.22 14.45 -29.00
C GLY A 7 12.62 15.46 -28.01
N ALA A 8 11.41 15.97 -28.27
CA ALA A 8 10.69 16.82 -27.33
C ALA A 8 9.99 16.00 -26.23
N GLN A 9 9.70 16.66 -25.11
CA GLN A 9 8.92 16.09 -24.00
C GLN A 9 7.73 17.01 -23.70
N VAL A 10 6.58 16.40 -23.45
CA VAL A 10 5.40 17.09 -22.89
C VAL A 10 5.06 16.48 -21.54
N GLN A 11 4.52 17.29 -20.63
CA GLN A 11 4.07 16.86 -19.32
C GLN A 11 2.59 17.18 -19.14
N GLN A 12 1.88 16.30 -18.47
CA GLN A 12 0.49 16.50 -18.07
C GLN A 12 0.39 16.33 -16.55
N ILE A 13 -0.15 17.34 -15.88
CA ILE A 13 -0.40 17.30 -14.44
C ILE A 13 -1.78 16.69 -14.21
N ILE A 14 -1.85 15.65 -13.38
CA ILE A 14 -3.09 14.99 -12.98
C ILE A 14 -3.33 15.28 -11.50
N ASN A 15 -4.40 16.02 -11.21
CA ASN A 15 -4.85 16.25 -9.84
C ASN A 15 -5.75 15.09 -9.40
N ILE A 16 -5.49 14.52 -8.23
CA ILE A 16 -6.18 13.31 -7.74
C ILE A 16 -6.83 13.61 -6.39
N GLU A 17 -8.12 13.28 -6.26
CA GLU A 17 -8.87 13.29 -4.99
C GLU A 17 -9.40 11.87 -4.73
N CYS A 18 -9.07 11.29 -3.57
CA CYS A 18 -9.62 10.00 -3.16
C CYS A 18 -10.99 10.21 -2.51
N LEU A 19 -12.07 9.84 -3.19
CA LEU A 19 -13.43 10.04 -2.70
C LEU A 19 -13.82 8.99 -1.63
N SER A 20 -13.49 7.74 -1.90
CA SER A 20 -13.68 6.57 -1.03
C SER A 20 -12.54 5.59 -1.25
N ASP A 21 -12.48 4.55 -0.43
CA ASP A 21 -11.66 3.37 -0.70
C ASP A 21 -12.00 2.75 -2.06
N PHE A 22 -10.98 2.17 -2.70
CA PHE A 22 -11.06 1.64 -4.05
C PHE A 22 -10.05 0.50 -4.25
N THR A 23 -10.34 -0.38 -5.19
CA THR A 23 -9.51 -1.54 -5.52
C THR A 23 -8.85 -1.40 -6.89
N ASP A 24 -9.51 -0.81 -7.87
CA ASP A 24 -8.98 -0.76 -9.23
C ASP A 24 -7.99 0.38 -9.44
N ALA A 25 -6.93 0.09 -10.19
CA ALA A 25 -5.99 1.11 -10.63
C ALA A 25 -6.53 1.79 -11.91
N PRO A 26 -6.50 3.12 -12.02
CA PRO A 26 -6.90 3.81 -13.24
C PRO A 26 -5.96 3.44 -14.40
N VAL A 27 -6.48 3.45 -15.62
CA VAL A 27 -5.71 3.22 -16.85
C VAL A 27 -5.49 4.54 -17.56
N LEU A 28 -4.25 4.79 -17.97
CA LEU A 28 -3.87 5.86 -18.89
C LEU A 28 -3.80 5.27 -20.29
N ASP A 29 -4.76 5.64 -21.13
CA ASP A 29 -4.76 5.33 -22.55
C ASP A 29 -4.13 6.47 -23.35
N ILE A 30 -3.05 6.17 -24.06
CA ILE A 30 -2.28 7.10 -24.88
C ILE A 30 -2.45 6.68 -26.34
N SER A 31 -3.13 7.51 -27.13
CA SER A 31 -3.33 7.30 -28.57
C SER A 31 -2.69 8.45 -29.36
N PHE A 32 -1.85 8.12 -30.33
CA PHE A 32 -1.16 9.10 -31.18
C PHE A 32 -0.84 8.53 -32.56
N ARG A 33 -0.45 9.37 -33.52
CA ARG A 33 0.00 8.94 -34.85
C ARG A 33 1.50 9.05 -34.97
N TYR A 34 2.14 8.01 -35.49
CA TYR A 34 3.57 7.98 -35.81
C TYR A 34 3.76 7.43 -37.22
N GLY A 35 4.41 8.19 -38.10
CA GLY A 35 4.61 7.79 -39.50
C GLY A 35 3.31 7.55 -40.29
N GLY A 36 2.21 8.19 -39.92
CA GLY A 36 0.89 7.98 -40.52
C GLY A 36 0.08 6.82 -39.92
N THR A 37 0.70 5.98 -39.08
CA THR A 37 0.05 4.85 -38.39
C THR A 37 -0.45 5.26 -37.01
N LEU A 38 -1.64 4.78 -36.62
CA LEU A 38 -2.18 4.96 -35.27
C LEU A 38 -1.47 4.03 -34.28
N GLN A 39 -1.02 4.58 -33.17
CA GLN A 39 -0.44 3.88 -32.03
C GLN A 39 -1.41 4.00 -30.84
N ASN A 40 -1.50 2.94 -30.04
CA ASN A 40 -2.30 2.93 -28.82
C ASN A 40 -1.55 2.19 -27.71
N ILE A 41 -1.47 2.80 -26.53
CA ILE A 41 -0.79 2.28 -25.35
C ILE A 41 -1.73 2.45 -24.16
N GLY A 42 -2.13 1.34 -23.53
CA GLY A 42 -2.84 1.34 -22.26
C GLY A 42 -1.92 0.92 -21.13
N VAL A 43 -1.77 1.76 -20.10
CA VAL A 43 -0.94 1.46 -18.92
C VAL A 43 -1.69 1.76 -17.63
N LYS A 44 -1.57 0.89 -16.63
CA LYS A 44 -2.12 1.18 -15.29
C LYS A 44 -1.30 2.30 -14.64
N LEU A 45 -1.99 3.35 -14.20
CA LEU A 45 -1.39 4.39 -13.38
C LEU A 45 -1.18 3.87 -11.95
N PRO A 46 -0.04 4.15 -11.30
CA PRO A 46 0.27 3.68 -9.95
C PRO A 46 -0.45 4.49 -8.86
N VAL A 47 -1.75 4.72 -9.03
CA VAL A 47 -2.64 5.34 -8.07
C VAL A 47 -3.36 4.24 -7.31
N MET A 48 -2.87 3.95 -6.11
CA MET A 48 -3.34 2.86 -5.26
C MET A 48 -3.81 3.41 -3.91
N LEU A 49 -4.64 2.66 -3.18
CA LEU A 49 -5.22 3.11 -1.92
C LEU A 49 -4.15 3.57 -0.91
N ASN A 50 -3.01 2.88 -0.85
CA ASN A 50 -1.91 3.23 0.05
C ASN A 50 -1.22 4.57 -0.26
N LYS A 51 -1.52 5.21 -1.40
CA LYS A 51 -1.02 6.57 -1.67
C LYS A 51 -1.74 7.65 -0.86
N PHE A 52 -2.84 7.29 -0.18
CA PHE A 52 -3.60 8.18 0.70
C PHE A 52 -3.39 7.84 2.18
N PHE A 53 -2.32 7.11 2.49
CA PHE A 53 -1.92 6.78 3.85
C PHE A 53 -1.24 7.99 4.51
N GLN A 54 -1.70 8.36 5.70
CA GLN A 54 -1.00 9.26 6.60
C GLN A 54 -0.36 8.42 7.72
N PRO A 55 0.98 8.45 7.88
CA PRO A 55 1.65 7.69 8.94
C PRO A 55 1.26 8.23 10.32
N THR A 56 1.06 7.33 11.29
CA THR A 56 0.68 7.68 12.66
C THR A 56 1.59 7.01 13.67
N GLU A 57 2.46 7.79 14.30
CA GLU A 57 3.25 7.37 15.46
C GLU A 57 2.36 7.12 16.67
N MET A 58 2.66 6.09 17.45
CA MET A 58 2.01 5.82 18.73
C MET A 58 2.85 4.92 19.63
N THR A 59 2.51 4.90 20.92
CA THR A 59 3.18 4.01 21.86
C THR A 59 2.76 2.55 21.66
N SER A 60 3.58 1.61 22.14
CA SER A 60 3.22 0.18 22.16
C SER A 60 1.89 -0.08 22.89
N GLN A 61 1.64 0.63 24.00
CA GLN A 61 0.39 0.53 24.75
C GLN A 61 -0.81 0.94 23.89
N ASP A 62 -0.73 2.09 23.22
CA ASP A 62 -1.82 2.59 22.37
C ASP A 62 -2.06 1.66 21.17
N PHE A 63 -0.98 1.16 20.56
CA PHE A 63 -1.07 0.20 19.48
C PHE A 63 -1.84 -1.04 19.90
N PHE A 64 -1.46 -1.70 21.00
CA PHE A 64 -2.14 -2.91 21.45
C PHE A 64 -3.58 -2.66 21.91
N GLN A 65 -3.87 -1.50 22.49
CA GLN A 65 -5.23 -1.11 22.81
C GLN A 65 -6.10 -1.05 21.55
N ARG A 66 -5.64 -0.35 20.50
CA ARG A 66 -6.36 -0.24 19.22
C ARG A 66 -6.40 -1.58 18.48
N TRP A 67 -5.32 -2.35 18.50
CA TRP A 67 -5.24 -3.68 17.91
C TRP A 67 -6.32 -4.59 18.46
N LYS A 68 -6.49 -4.62 19.78
CA LYS A 68 -7.54 -5.41 20.45
C LYS A 68 -8.95 -4.94 20.13
N GLN A 69 -9.15 -3.64 19.95
CA GLN A 69 -10.45 -3.08 19.55
C GLN A 69 -10.85 -3.48 18.13
N LEU A 70 -9.88 -3.63 17.22
CA LEU A 70 -10.08 -4.08 15.84
C LEU A 70 -9.97 -5.61 15.71
N GLY A 71 -10.68 -6.35 16.55
CA GLY A 71 -10.58 -7.81 16.65
C GLY A 71 -11.69 -8.61 15.98
N ALA A 72 -12.69 -7.96 15.38
CA ALA A 72 -13.79 -8.67 14.74
C ALA A 72 -13.33 -9.38 13.44
N PRO A 73 -13.90 -10.54 13.06
CA PRO A 73 -13.48 -11.28 11.87
C PRO A 73 -13.45 -10.45 10.59
N GLN A 74 -14.42 -9.55 10.38
CA GLN A 74 -14.48 -8.65 9.23
C GLN A 74 -13.51 -7.46 9.28
N GLN A 75 -12.80 -7.27 10.39
CA GLN A 75 -11.83 -6.17 10.56
C GLN A 75 -10.39 -6.63 10.36
N GLU A 76 -10.15 -7.94 10.41
CA GLU A 76 -8.84 -8.56 10.25
C GLU A 76 -8.73 -9.28 8.90
N VAL A 77 -7.67 -8.97 8.17
CA VAL A 77 -7.25 -9.78 7.02
C VAL A 77 -5.83 -10.27 7.28
N GLN A 78 -5.62 -11.58 7.14
CA GLN A 78 -4.32 -12.21 7.28
C GLN A 78 -3.95 -12.95 6.00
N LYS A 79 -2.70 -12.80 5.56
CA LYS A 79 -2.17 -13.47 4.39
C LYS A 79 -0.81 -14.06 4.72
N ILE A 80 -0.66 -15.36 4.46
CA ILE A 80 0.62 -16.07 4.51
C ILE A 80 1.07 -16.28 3.07
N PHE A 81 2.28 -15.85 2.73
CA PHE A 81 2.78 -15.90 1.35
C PHE A 81 4.29 -16.10 1.31
N LYS A 82 4.77 -16.68 0.21
CA LYS A 82 6.20 -16.88 -0.05
C LYS A 82 6.84 -15.53 -0.43
N ALA A 83 8.03 -15.26 0.11
CA ALA A 83 8.82 -14.10 -0.26
C ALA A 83 9.23 -14.16 -1.75
N GLN A 84 9.03 -13.06 -2.46
CA GLN A 84 9.51 -12.88 -3.84
C GLN A 84 10.91 -12.25 -3.89
N HIS A 85 11.32 -11.64 -2.78
CA HIS A 85 12.60 -10.96 -2.62
C HIS A 85 13.34 -11.45 -1.37
N PRO A 86 14.67 -11.24 -1.29
CA PRO A 86 15.42 -11.51 -0.06
C PRO A 86 14.80 -10.79 1.15
N MET A 87 14.73 -11.48 2.28
CA MET A 87 14.20 -10.94 3.55
C MET A 87 15.22 -10.02 4.25
N ASP A 88 15.65 -8.97 3.56
CA ASP A 88 16.55 -7.96 4.12
C ASP A 88 15.75 -7.00 5.03
N THR A 89 16.25 -6.81 6.26
CA THR A 89 15.57 -6.00 7.27
C THR A 89 15.41 -4.54 6.86
N GLU A 90 16.47 -3.91 6.35
CA GLU A 90 16.44 -2.48 6.02
C GLU A 90 15.62 -2.20 4.77
N VAL A 91 15.68 -3.10 3.77
CA VAL A 91 14.78 -3.07 2.61
C VAL A 91 13.32 -3.25 3.04
N THR A 92 13.04 -4.14 3.99
CA THR A 92 11.69 -4.37 4.51
C THR A 92 11.14 -3.13 5.22
N LYS A 93 11.95 -2.49 6.07
CA LYS A 93 11.61 -1.20 6.70
C LYS A 93 11.31 -0.13 5.65
N ALA A 94 12.19 0.03 4.66
CA ALA A 94 12.03 1.01 3.60
C ALA A 94 10.75 0.77 2.78
N LYS A 95 10.39 -0.50 2.51
CA LYS A 95 9.13 -0.86 1.84
C LYS A 95 7.90 -0.50 2.67
N ILE A 96 7.90 -0.74 3.98
CA ILE A 96 6.77 -0.38 4.88
C ILE A 96 6.61 1.15 4.95
N ILE A 97 7.72 1.89 5.10
CA ILE A 97 7.71 3.35 5.11
C ILE A 97 7.24 3.90 3.76
N GLY A 98 7.79 3.38 2.65
CA GLY A 98 7.41 3.76 1.29
C GLY A 98 5.98 3.37 0.91
N PHE A 99 5.39 2.40 1.61
CA PHE A 99 3.98 2.05 1.50
C PHE A 99 3.07 3.13 2.12
N GLY A 100 3.58 3.91 3.07
CA GLY A 100 2.93 5.08 3.68
C GLY A 100 2.62 4.94 5.18
N ALA A 101 2.95 3.82 5.80
CA ALA A 101 2.74 3.60 7.23
C ALA A 101 3.91 4.14 8.08
N ALA A 102 3.61 4.56 9.31
CA ALA A 102 4.64 4.72 10.34
C ALA A 102 5.19 3.34 10.70
N LEU A 103 6.51 3.21 10.89
CA LEU A 103 7.15 1.99 11.37
C LEU A 103 7.37 2.13 12.88
N LEU A 104 6.67 1.31 13.66
CA LEU A 104 6.67 1.40 15.11
C LEU A 104 7.69 0.42 15.71
N GLU A 105 8.82 0.96 16.17
CA GLU A 105 9.91 0.19 16.77
C GLU A 105 9.55 -0.30 18.19
N GLY A 106 9.94 -1.54 18.52
CA GLY A 106 9.76 -2.10 19.87
C GLY A 106 8.32 -2.37 20.31
N VAL A 107 7.35 -2.36 19.37
CA VAL A 107 5.95 -2.67 19.68
C VAL A 107 5.73 -4.18 19.80
N ASP A 108 6.18 -4.95 18.81
CA ASP A 108 6.12 -6.42 18.90
C ASP A 108 7.22 -6.93 19.85
N PRO A 109 6.90 -7.82 20.81
CA PRO A 109 7.91 -8.47 21.63
C PRO A 109 8.96 -9.25 20.82
N ASN A 110 8.60 -9.74 19.63
CA ASN A 110 9.54 -10.34 18.70
C ASN A 110 10.22 -9.24 17.85
N PRO A 111 11.54 -8.98 18.04
CA PRO A 111 12.24 -7.92 17.33
C PRO A 111 12.41 -8.17 15.82
N THR A 112 12.11 -9.37 15.33
CA THR A 112 12.13 -9.66 13.88
C THR A 112 10.84 -9.26 13.17
N ASN A 113 9.78 -8.97 13.92
CA ASN A 113 8.50 -8.57 13.36
C ASN A 113 8.47 -7.07 13.13
N PHE A 114 7.74 -6.65 12.10
CA PHE A 114 7.51 -5.25 11.80
C PHE A 114 6.09 -4.87 12.16
N VAL A 115 5.94 -3.73 12.81
CA VAL A 115 4.65 -3.17 13.18
C VAL A 115 4.52 -1.82 12.50
N GLY A 116 3.36 -1.57 11.89
CA GLY A 116 3.08 -0.28 11.30
C GLY A 116 1.68 0.24 11.59
N ALA A 117 1.54 1.55 11.50
CA ALA A 117 0.26 2.20 11.73
C ALA A 117 0.08 3.48 10.90
N GLY A 118 -1.16 3.81 10.64
CA GLY A 118 -1.53 5.08 10.03
C GLY A 118 -3.02 5.16 9.75
N VAL A 119 -3.41 6.13 8.94
CA VAL A 119 -4.80 6.39 8.59
C VAL A 119 -4.91 6.53 7.08
N ILE A 120 -5.83 5.82 6.46
CA ILE A 120 -6.22 6.09 5.07
C ILE A 120 -7.17 7.29 5.08
N HIS A 121 -6.80 8.33 4.35
CA HIS A 121 -7.60 9.54 4.18
C HIS A 121 -8.35 9.51 2.85
N THR A 122 -9.67 9.50 2.94
CA THR A 122 -10.56 9.72 1.80
C THR A 122 -11.46 10.91 2.11
N LYS A 123 -12.11 11.48 1.09
CA LYS A 123 -13.08 12.57 1.28
C LYS A 123 -14.24 12.17 2.18
N SER A 124 -14.71 10.93 2.04
CA SER A 124 -15.87 10.43 2.77
C SER A 124 -15.55 9.92 4.17
N THR A 125 -14.37 9.31 4.36
CA THR A 125 -14.03 8.59 5.60
C THR A 125 -12.53 8.59 5.89
N GLN A 126 -12.19 8.49 7.17
CA GLN A 126 -10.85 8.19 7.64
C GLN A 126 -10.84 6.79 8.26
N VAL A 127 -9.90 5.95 7.85
CA VAL A 127 -9.83 4.56 8.30
C VAL A 127 -8.49 4.33 8.98
N GLY A 128 -8.52 4.11 10.30
CA GLY A 128 -7.33 3.72 11.04
C GLY A 128 -6.86 2.33 10.64
N CYS A 129 -5.58 2.19 10.37
CA CYS A 129 -4.95 0.98 9.87
C CYS A 129 -3.78 0.57 10.77
N LEU A 130 -3.78 -0.68 11.19
CA LEU A 130 -2.69 -1.32 11.91
C LEU A 130 -2.22 -2.52 11.10
N LEU A 131 -0.91 -2.67 10.96
CA LEU A 131 -0.30 -3.81 10.27
C LEU A 131 0.75 -4.48 11.14
N ARG A 132 0.88 -5.79 10.97
CA ARG A 132 1.91 -6.63 11.57
C ARG A 132 2.45 -7.57 10.51
N LEU A 133 3.75 -7.51 10.24
CA LEU A 133 4.45 -8.36 9.28
C LEU A 133 5.43 -9.25 10.03
N GLU A 134 5.25 -10.56 9.90
CA GLU A 134 6.02 -11.57 10.61
C GLU A 134 6.82 -12.41 9.60
N PRO A 135 8.13 -12.14 9.41
CA PRO A 135 8.98 -12.93 8.54
C PRO A 135 9.30 -14.29 9.16
N ASN A 136 9.37 -15.33 8.32
CA ASN A 136 9.92 -16.64 8.64
C ASN A 136 11.04 -16.97 7.63
N PRO A 137 12.31 -16.62 7.95
CA PRO A 137 13.43 -16.85 7.05
C PRO A 137 13.69 -18.32 6.72
N GLN A 138 13.39 -19.24 7.64
CA GLN A 138 13.62 -20.68 7.42
C GLN A 138 12.67 -21.25 6.36
N ALA A 139 11.44 -20.74 6.30
CA ALA A 139 10.43 -21.19 5.34
C ALA A 139 10.31 -20.26 4.12
N GLU A 140 11.08 -19.16 4.06
CA GLU A 140 10.94 -18.09 3.07
C GLU A 140 9.50 -17.57 2.96
N MET A 141 8.78 -17.48 4.08
CA MET A 141 7.40 -17.00 4.12
C MET A 141 7.23 -15.76 4.99
N TYR A 142 6.24 -14.95 4.67
CA TYR A 142 5.73 -13.89 5.53
C TYR A 142 4.31 -14.23 6.01
N ARG A 143 3.97 -13.80 7.21
CA ARG A 143 2.58 -13.62 7.65
C ARG A 143 2.30 -12.14 7.82
N LEU A 144 1.45 -11.59 6.97
CA LEU A 144 0.98 -10.22 7.05
C LEU A 144 -0.42 -10.21 7.65
N THR A 145 -0.65 -9.38 8.67
CA THR A 145 -1.97 -9.13 9.26
C THR A 145 -2.29 -7.65 9.19
N LEU A 146 -3.42 -7.31 8.59
CA LEU A 146 -4.00 -5.97 8.55
C LEU A 146 -5.25 -5.94 9.42
N ARG A 147 -5.35 -4.95 10.31
CA ARG A 147 -6.55 -4.64 11.08
C ARG A 147 -6.97 -3.21 10.83
N THR A 148 -8.21 -3.03 10.38
CA THR A 148 -8.79 -1.70 10.12
C THR A 148 -10.26 -1.68 10.51
N SER A 149 -10.86 -0.50 10.63
CA SER A 149 -12.30 -0.38 10.91
C SER A 149 -13.19 -0.76 9.72
N ARG A 150 -12.62 -1.08 8.54
CA ARG A 150 -13.36 -1.34 7.30
C ARG A 150 -12.74 -2.48 6.49
N GLU A 151 -13.47 -3.58 6.34
CA GLU A 151 -13.01 -4.82 5.70
C GLU A 151 -12.34 -4.62 4.33
N SER A 152 -12.98 -3.83 3.45
CA SER A 152 -12.46 -3.53 2.11
C SER A 152 -11.07 -2.88 2.13
N VAL A 153 -10.79 -2.05 3.13
CA VAL A 153 -9.48 -1.41 3.33
C VAL A 153 -8.47 -2.42 3.85
N SER A 154 -8.83 -3.26 4.82
CA SER A 154 -7.97 -4.34 5.31
C SER A 154 -7.55 -5.26 4.15
N GLN A 155 -8.50 -5.69 3.32
CA GLN A 155 -8.25 -6.57 2.18
C GLN A 155 -7.33 -5.90 1.16
N ARG A 156 -7.69 -4.68 0.72
CA ARG A 156 -6.93 -3.99 -0.33
C ARG A 156 -5.49 -3.70 0.07
N LEU A 157 -5.26 -3.23 1.30
CA LEU A 157 -3.92 -2.96 1.80
C LEU A 157 -3.10 -4.24 1.96
N CYS A 158 -3.72 -5.32 2.44
CA CYS A 158 -3.06 -6.62 2.56
C CYS A 158 -2.60 -7.13 1.19
N ASP A 159 -3.45 -7.03 0.16
CA ASP A 159 -3.09 -7.45 -1.20
C ASP A 159 -1.93 -6.63 -1.75
N LEU A 160 -2.02 -5.29 -1.72
CA LEU A 160 -0.98 -4.39 -2.22
C LEU A 160 0.37 -4.61 -1.53
N LEU A 161 0.36 -4.73 -0.20
CA LEU A 161 1.57 -4.86 0.59
C LEU A 161 2.21 -6.25 0.45
N SER A 162 1.40 -7.30 0.31
CA SER A 162 1.92 -8.66 0.11
C SER A 162 2.72 -8.82 -1.19
N GLU A 163 2.39 -8.06 -2.24
CA GLU A 163 3.12 -8.08 -3.51
C GLU A 163 4.50 -7.41 -3.44
N GLN A 164 4.83 -6.74 -2.33
CA GLN A 164 6.09 -6.00 -2.19
C GLN A 164 7.23 -6.84 -1.62
N PHE A 165 6.99 -8.06 -1.11
CA PHE A 165 8.00 -8.84 -0.39
C PHE A 165 8.32 -10.20 -1.01
#